data_AF-A0ABC9N885-F1
#
_entry.id   AF-A0ABC9N885-F1
#
_cell.length_a   1.000
_cell.length_b   1.000
_cell.length_c   1.000
_cell.angle_alpha   90.00
_cell.angle_beta   90.00
_cell.angle_gamma   90.00
#
_symmetry.space_group_name_H-M   'P 1'
#
loop_
_entity.id
_entity.type
_entity.pdbx_description
1 polymer ?
#
loop_
_entity_poly.entity_id
_entity_poly.type
_entity_poly.pdbx_seq_one_letter_code
_entity_poly.pdbx_strand_id
1 'polypeptide(L)'
;MGMEDDFLQNDVDDEKTIEYIKNYLPQELKEKFSDDEFYYFLDLIDEYYSESGILDAQPDADGYIEIDLGKIVDYIVKEAHKDEMGDYDPEEILFIVQGEMEYTESLDEE
;
A
#
# COMPACT_ATOMS: atom_id res chain seq x y z
N MET A 1 21.79 -6.62 18.02
CA MET A 1 21.78 -5.15 17.84
C MET A 1 21.29 -4.86 16.44
N GLY A 2 20.05 -5.29 16.14
CA GLY A 2 19.52 -5.32 14.77
C GLY A 2 18.02 -5.05 14.74
N MET A 3 17.51 -4.30 15.73
CA MET A 3 16.13 -3.80 15.72
C MET A 3 16.08 -2.31 15.32
N GLU A 4 17.22 -1.61 15.38
CA GLU A 4 17.32 -0.20 14.99
C GLU A 4 17.48 -0.05 13.46
N ASP A 5 18.06 -1.06 12.79
CA ASP A 5 18.30 -1.07 11.33
C ASP A 5 17.05 -1.51 10.54
N ASP A 6 16.24 -2.40 11.11
CA ASP A 6 15.00 -2.92 10.52
C ASP A 6 13.85 -1.89 10.54
N PHE A 7 13.79 -1.09 11.62
CA PHE A 7 12.85 0.04 11.72
C PHE A 7 13.24 1.17 10.77
N LEU A 8 14.53 1.50 10.67
CA LEU A 8 15.04 2.49 9.71
C LEU A 8 14.93 2.02 8.25
N GLN A 9 14.96 0.71 7.98
CA GLN A 9 14.70 0.19 6.63
C GLN A 9 13.22 0.33 6.27
N ASN A 10 12.29 0.00 7.17
CA ASN A 10 10.86 0.20 6.93
C ASN A 10 10.52 1.67 6.63
N ASP A 11 10.95 2.63 7.49
CA ASP A 11 10.71 4.06 7.22
C ASP A 11 11.31 4.53 5.87
N VAL A 12 12.49 4.04 5.50
CA VAL A 12 13.15 4.39 4.21
C VAL A 12 12.44 3.75 3.02
N ASP A 13 11.93 2.54 3.17
CA ASP A 13 11.15 1.86 2.14
C ASP A 13 9.75 2.49 2.01
N ASP A 14 9.14 2.95 3.10
CA ASP A 14 7.89 3.72 3.07
C ASP A 14 8.08 5.05 2.32
N GLU A 15 9.13 5.83 2.65
CA GLU A 15 9.42 7.09 1.97
C GLU A 15 9.58 6.90 0.45
N LYS A 16 10.29 5.85 0.03
CA LYS A 16 10.46 5.52 -1.39
C LYS A 16 9.19 5.02 -2.04
N THR A 17 8.42 4.19 -1.34
CA THR A 17 7.13 3.68 -1.80
C THR A 17 6.18 4.84 -2.04
N ILE A 18 6.09 5.78 -1.10
CA ILE A 18 5.30 7.01 -1.25
C ILE A 18 5.81 7.84 -2.42
N GLU A 19 7.12 8.03 -2.59
CA GLU A 19 7.66 8.75 -3.74
C GLU A 19 7.30 8.06 -5.06
N TYR A 20 7.36 6.72 -5.12
CA TYR A 20 7.00 5.94 -6.29
C TYR A 20 5.50 6.04 -6.60
N ILE A 21 4.63 5.79 -5.62
CA ILE A 21 3.18 5.94 -5.72
C ILE A 21 2.85 7.36 -6.17
N LYS A 22 3.46 8.37 -5.55
CA LYS A 22 3.31 9.76 -5.98
C LYS A 22 3.71 9.89 -7.42
N ASN A 23 4.82 9.34 -7.90
CA ASN A 23 5.18 9.42 -9.33
C ASN A 23 4.16 8.71 -10.25
N TYR A 24 3.63 7.56 -9.83
CA TYR A 24 2.63 6.77 -10.53
C TYR A 24 1.28 7.47 -10.66
N LEU A 25 0.84 8.15 -9.59
CA LEU A 25 -0.45 8.82 -9.54
C LEU A 25 -0.57 9.98 -10.55
N PRO A 26 -1.79 10.35 -10.96
CA PRO A 26 -2.03 11.62 -11.65
C PRO A 26 -1.75 12.81 -10.72
N GLN A 27 -1.31 13.95 -11.28
CA GLN A 27 -0.99 15.16 -10.51
C GLN A 27 -2.10 15.59 -9.55
N GLU A 28 -3.37 15.44 -9.97
CA GLU A 28 -4.53 15.78 -9.14
C GLU A 28 -4.55 14.99 -7.82
N LEU A 29 -4.24 13.69 -7.83
CA LEU A 29 -4.23 12.87 -6.61
C LEU A 29 -2.99 13.15 -5.74
N LYS A 30 -1.84 13.43 -6.35
CA LYS A 30 -0.61 13.83 -5.62
C LYS A 30 -0.81 15.11 -4.81
N GLU A 31 -1.56 16.07 -5.36
CA GLU A 31 -1.86 17.34 -4.69
C GLU A 31 -3.06 17.22 -3.75
N LYS A 32 -3.90 16.19 -3.92
CA LYS A 32 -5.06 15.92 -3.08
C LYS A 32 -4.66 15.31 -1.73
N PHE A 33 -3.78 14.32 -1.74
CA PHE A 33 -3.37 13.60 -0.54
C PHE A 33 -2.07 14.14 0.04
N SER A 34 -2.02 14.21 1.36
CA SER A 34 -0.83 14.58 2.13
C SER A 34 0.09 13.37 2.34
N ASP A 35 1.37 13.61 2.63
CA ASP A 35 2.31 12.55 3.02
C ASP A 35 1.77 11.68 4.17
N ASP A 36 1.21 12.29 5.23
CA ASP A 36 0.60 11.57 6.35
C ASP A 36 -0.53 10.62 5.91
N GLU A 37 -1.32 10.99 4.89
CA GLU A 37 -2.38 10.13 4.36
C GLU A 37 -1.79 8.95 3.57
N PHE A 38 -0.71 9.18 2.82
CA PHE A 38 0.00 8.10 2.15
C PHE A 38 0.57 7.08 3.14
N TYR A 39 1.20 7.53 4.22
CA TYR A 39 1.63 6.63 5.30
C TYR A 39 0.46 5.85 5.89
N TYR A 40 -0.67 6.51 6.14
CA TYR A 40 -1.87 5.84 6.65
C TYR A 40 -2.39 4.77 5.68
N PHE A 41 -2.40 5.03 4.37
CA PHE A 41 -2.83 4.04 3.38
C PHE A 41 -1.87 2.85 3.31
N LEU A 42 -0.55 3.09 3.36
CA LEU A 42 0.44 2.01 3.40
C LEU A 42 0.27 1.12 4.63
N ASP A 43 0.06 1.73 5.81
CA ASP A 43 -0.17 1.00 7.06
C ASP A 43 -1.40 0.09 6.95
N LEU A 44 -2.50 0.60 6.38
CA LEU A 44 -3.72 -0.19 6.15
C LEU A 44 -3.55 -1.29 5.10
N ILE A 45 -2.70 -1.07 4.08
CA ILE A 45 -2.35 -2.09 3.08
C ILE A 45 -1.57 -3.23 3.76
N ASP A 46 -0.55 -2.90 4.55
CA ASP A 46 0.26 -3.88 5.27
C ASP A 46 -0.56 -4.65 6.31
N GLU A 47 -1.42 -3.94 7.05
CA GLU A 47 -2.37 -4.54 7.98
C GLU A 47 -3.30 -5.51 7.25
N TYR A 48 -3.81 -5.13 6.07
CA TYR A 48 -4.63 -6.03 5.26
C TYR A 48 -3.84 -7.24 4.76
N TYR A 49 -2.59 -7.10 4.32
CA TYR A 49 -1.77 -8.26 3.92
C TYR A 49 -1.56 -9.24 5.07
N SER A 50 -1.31 -8.72 6.28
CA SER A 50 -1.18 -9.50 7.51
C SER A 50 -2.51 -10.15 7.94
N GLU A 51 -3.63 -9.45 7.90
CA GLU A 51 -4.94 -9.97 8.32
C GLU A 51 -5.57 -10.92 7.29
N SER A 52 -5.39 -10.63 6.00
CA SER A 52 -5.97 -11.42 4.90
C SER A 52 -5.28 -12.77 4.72
N GLY A 53 -4.03 -12.90 5.19
CA GLY A 53 -3.21 -14.07 4.99
C GLY A 53 -2.67 -14.20 3.56
N ILE A 54 -2.65 -13.11 2.79
CA ILE A 54 -2.05 -13.08 1.44
C ILE A 54 -0.56 -13.44 1.50
N LEU A 55 0.15 -13.02 2.55
CA LEU A 55 1.56 -13.37 2.75
C LEU A 55 1.79 -14.89 2.95
N ASP A 56 0.79 -15.60 3.45
CA ASP A 56 0.80 -17.06 3.58
C ASP A 56 0.21 -17.77 2.35
N ALA A 57 -0.34 -17.03 1.38
CA ALA A 57 -0.93 -17.60 0.18
C ALA A 57 0.16 -18.25 -0.67
N GLN A 58 -0.11 -19.47 -1.16
CA GLN A 58 0.81 -20.11 -2.08
C GLN A 58 0.66 -19.48 -3.47
N PRO A 59 1.78 -19.10 -4.11
CA PRO A 59 1.72 -18.63 -5.48
C PRO A 59 1.21 -19.74 -6.41
N ASP A 60 0.52 -19.31 -7.47
CA ASP A 60 0.03 -20.18 -8.52
C ASP A 60 1.18 -20.81 -9.34
N ALA A 61 0.82 -21.63 -10.34
CA ALA A 61 1.78 -22.34 -11.17
C ALA A 61 2.80 -21.43 -11.89
N ASP A 62 2.44 -20.17 -12.11
CA ASP A 62 3.28 -19.13 -12.71
C ASP A 62 4.03 -18.28 -11.68
N GLY A 63 3.89 -18.56 -10.37
CA GLY A 63 4.60 -17.83 -9.32
C GLY A 63 3.88 -16.59 -8.78
N TYR A 64 2.68 -16.28 -9.26
CA TYR A 64 1.90 -15.11 -8.84
C TYR A 64 0.87 -15.46 -7.78
N ILE A 65 0.59 -14.53 -6.87
CA ILE A 65 -0.52 -14.65 -5.91
C ILE A 65 -1.69 -13.80 -6.44
N GLU A 66 -2.87 -14.41 -6.63
CA GLU A 66 -4.08 -13.65 -7.00
C GLU A 66 -4.55 -12.78 -5.82
N ILE A 67 -4.20 -11.49 -5.87
CA ILE A 67 -4.63 -10.47 -4.91
C ILE A 67 -5.85 -9.71 -5.46
N ASP A 68 -6.91 -9.69 -4.68
CA ASP A 68 -8.14 -8.95 -5.02
C ASP A 68 -8.01 -7.49 -4.55
N LEU A 69 -7.48 -6.63 -5.42
CA LEU A 69 -7.29 -5.20 -5.16
C LEU A 69 -8.58 -4.52 -4.67
N GLY A 70 -9.74 -4.94 -5.17
CA GLY A 70 -11.02 -4.38 -4.76
C GLY A 70 -11.32 -4.60 -3.27
N LYS A 71 -10.85 -5.71 -2.69
CA LYS A 71 -11.00 -5.96 -1.25
C LYS A 71 -10.06 -5.11 -0.41
N ILE A 72 -8.83 -4.88 -0.88
CA ILE A 72 -7.88 -3.98 -0.20
C ILE A 72 -8.48 -2.57 -0.16
N VAL A 73 -8.99 -2.10 -1.30
CA VAL A 73 -9.64 -0.79 -1.41
C VAL A 73 -10.85 -0.68 -0.50
N ASP A 74 -11.75 -1.68 -0.49
CA ASP A 74 -12.92 -1.69 0.39
C ASP A 74 -12.51 -1.68 1.87
N TYR A 75 -11.46 -2.41 2.23
CA TYR A 75 -10.89 -2.41 3.57
C TYR A 75 -10.40 -1.02 3.97
N ILE A 76 -9.57 -0.38 3.14
CA ILE A 76 -9.01 0.94 3.41
C ILE A 76 -10.11 1.99 3.55
N VAL A 77 -11.07 2.04 2.62
CA VAL A 77 -12.18 3.00 2.66
C VAL A 77 -13.02 2.80 3.92
N LYS A 78 -13.26 1.54 4.31
CA LYS A 78 -14.04 1.21 5.49
C LYS A 78 -13.31 1.56 6.79
N GLU A 79 -12.02 1.28 6.90
CA GLU A 79 -11.22 1.65 8.08
C GLU A 79 -11.05 3.16 8.17
N ALA A 80 -10.74 3.85 7.06
CA ALA A 80 -10.68 5.31 7.02
C ALA A 80 -11.98 5.98 7.49
N HIS A 81 -13.14 5.48 7.06
CA HIS A 81 -14.43 5.98 7.52
C HIS A 81 -14.68 5.67 9.00
N LYS A 82 -14.19 4.53 9.50
CA LYS A 82 -14.34 4.12 10.91
C LYS A 82 -13.41 4.89 11.84
N ASP A 83 -12.19 5.21 11.41
CA ASP A 83 -11.22 6.03 12.14
C ASP A 83 -11.48 7.53 12.04
N GLU A 84 -12.55 7.94 11.34
CA GLU A 84 -12.89 9.33 11.08
C GLU A 84 -11.76 10.10 10.34
N MET A 85 -10.89 9.39 9.62
CA MET A 85 -9.82 9.97 8.80
C MET A 85 -10.40 10.73 7.60
N GLY A 86 -11.42 10.16 6.97
CA GLY A 86 -12.11 10.78 5.85
C GLY A 86 -12.89 9.78 5.00
N ASP A 87 -13.67 10.31 4.07
CA ASP A 87 -14.27 9.54 2.98
C ASP A 87 -13.37 9.64 1.76
N TYR A 88 -12.79 8.51 1.38
CA TYR A 88 -11.91 8.39 0.22
C TYR A 88 -12.63 7.66 -0.92
N ASP A 89 -12.39 8.10 -2.16
CA ASP A 89 -12.99 7.44 -3.32
C ASP A 89 -12.25 6.11 -3.57
N PRO A 90 -12.99 4.98 -3.73
CA PRO A 90 -12.38 3.68 -4.00
C PRO A 90 -11.47 3.69 -5.22
N GLU A 91 -11.83 4.46 -6.26
CA GLU A 91 -11.02 4.59 -7.46
C GLU A 91 -9.67 5.28 -7.17
N GLU A 92 -9.65 6.27 -6.27
CA GLU A 92 -8.42 6.97 -5.89
C GLU A 92 -7.51 6.08 -5.05
N ILE A 93 -8.08 5.38 -4.08
CA ILE A 93 -7.35 4.40 -3.26
C ILE A 93 -6.82 3.26 -4.13
N LEU A 94 -7.59 2.80 -5.13
CA LEU A 94 -7.14 1.77 -6.05
C LEU A 94 -5.82 2.14 -6.74
N PHE A 95 -5.67 3.40 -7.18
CA PHE A 95 -4.42 3.84 -7.80
C PHE A 95 -3.24 3.84 -6.81
N ILE A 96 -3.49 4.12 -5.53
CA ILE A 96 -2.47 4.08 -4.47
C ILE A 96 -2.00 2.63 -4.26
N VAL A 97 -2.95 1.70 -4.08
CA VAL A 97 -2.65 0.27 -3.90
C VAL A 97 -1.93 -0.31 -5.12
N GLN A 98 -2.34 0.07 -6.33
CA GLN A 98 -1.64 -0.33 -7.55
C GLN A 98 -0.20 0.18 -7.60
N GLY A 99 0.03 1.43 -7.19
CA GLY A 99 1.38 2.00 -7.14
C GLY A 99 2.27 1.30 -6.12
N GLU A 100 1.72 0.90 -4.97
CA GLU A 100 2.41 0.08 -3.97
C GLU A 100 2.81 -1.26 -4.56
N MET A 101 1.85 -2.01 -5.12
CA MET A 101 2.14 -3.33 -5.68
C MET A 101 3.16 -3.28 -6.83
N GLU A 102 3.07 -2.31 -7.75
CA GLU A 102 4.06 -2.17 -8.82
C GLU A 102 5.46 -1.85 -8.28
N TYR A 103 5.56 -1.06 -7.20
CA TYR A 103 6.85 -0.81 -6.55
C TYR A 103 7.39 -2.09 -5.90
N THR A 104 6.54 -2.81 -5.15
CA THR A 104 6.90 -4.08 -4.50
C THR A 104 7.33 -5.13 -5.53
N GLU A 105 6.63 -5.28 -6.65
CA GLU A 105 7.07 -6.15 -7.75
C GLU A 105 8.41 -5.68 -8.36
N SER A 106 8.64 -4.38 -8.46
CA SER A 106 9.91 -3.85 -8.97
C SER A 106 11.10 -4.09 -8.03
N LEU A 107 10.85 -4.24 -6.73
CA LEU A 107 11.87 -4.60 -5.74
C LEU A 107 12.21 -6.10 -5.77
N ASP A 108 11.22 -6.96 -6.05
CA ASP A 108 11.44 -8.42 -6.16
C ASP A 108 12.24 -8.80 -7.43
N GLU A 109 12.25 -7.93 -8.45
CA GLU A 109 13.05 -8.10 -9.68
C GLU A 109 14.55 -7.68 -9.56
N GLU A 110 15.03 -7.16 -8.41
CA GLU A 110 16.44 -6.75 -8.22
C GLU A 110 17.39 -7.82 -7.63
#